data_AF-A0A2H0RZ55-F1
#
_entry.id   AF-A0A2H0RZ55-F1
#
_cell.length_a   1.000
_cell.length_b   1.000
_cell.length_c   1.000
_cell.angle_alpha   90.00
_cell.angle_beta   90.00
_cell.angle_gamma   90.00
#
_symmetry.space_group_name_H-M   'P 1'
#
loop_
_entity.id
_entity.type
_entity.pdbx_description
1 polymer ?
#
loop_
_entity_poly.entity_id
_entity_poly.type
_entity_poly.pdbx_seq_one_letter_code
_entity_poly.pdbx_strand_id
1 'polypeptide(L)'
;MFNSYGAGGYLLFSNKKVFVDGRNIDYGFDVLKDALLAREDPAIFRKLEEEYDFTYAVIEYESLDDQQEGSFDFSFLDQDPTWALVYLNDWSAVYLKRIPENMPIITEHDYTLITPAPFLRGTLLDNLAAGRVQQIRTELARLADADTQGIQGLITLAKLERNLGNLDTAHTLISRVKGRKPYAYEPYEVEASILASQGKWAEAAQTLEKVLKLTKYQSVKPNYAALADLWERAGNESKAQKLRKKMVK
;
A
#
# COMPACT_ATOMS: atom_id res chain seq x y z
N MET A 1 0.15 16.58 -18.68
CA MET A 1 0.06 15.36 -17.85
C MET A 1 1.28 14.52 -18.08
N PHE A 2 1.89 14.01 -17.02
CA PHE A 2 2.82 12.90 -17.09
C PHE A 2 2.10 11.62 -16.64
N ASN A 3 2.43 10.46 -17.22
CA ASN A 3 2.04 9.17 -16.67
C ASN A 3 3.20 8.18 -16.76
N SER A 4 3.31 7.27 -15.78
CA SER A 4 4.26 6.17 -15.88
C SER A 4 3.90 5.27 -17.08
N TYR A 5 4.89 4.56 -17.60
CA TYR A 5 4.73 3.73 -18.80
C TYR A 5 3.56 2.72 -18.69
N GLY A 6 3.45 2.02 -17.56
CA GLY A 6 2.36 1.06 -17.32
C GLY A 6 0.97 1.71 -17.31
N ALA A 7 0.86 2.89 -16.68
CA ALA A 7 -0.41 3.61 -16.56
C ALA A 7 -1.00 4.03 -17.92
N GLY A 8 -0.15 4.20 -18.94
CA GLY A 8 -0.56 4.69 -20.25
C GLY A 8 -1.63 3.82 -20.93
N GLY A 9 -1.49 2.50 -20.85
CA GLY A 9 -2.46 1.58 -21.46
C GLY A 9 -3.88 1.74 -20.90
N TYR A 10 -4.00 1.86 -19.58
CA TYR A 10 -5.30 2.04 -18.90
C TYR A 10 -5.94 3.40 -19.21
N LEU A 11 -5.13 4.45 -19.25
CA LEU A 11 -5.59 5.80 -19.56
C LEU A 11 -6.11 5.90 -20.99
N LEU A 12 -5.41 5.30 -21.96
CA LEU A 12 -5.87 5.21 -23.34
C LEU A 12 -7.20 4.47 -23.46
N PHE A 13 -7.33 3.31 -22.81
CA PHE A 13 -8.57 2.54 -22.82
C PHE A 13 -9.76 3.34 -22.25
N SER A 14 -9.46 4.29 -21.35
CA SER A 14 -10.42 5.22 -20.75
C SER A 14 -10.60 6.52 -21.54
N ASN A 15 -10.13 6.57 -22.80
CA ASN A 15 -10.18 7.73 -23.69
C ASN A 15 -9.55 9.00 -23.09
N LYS A 16 -8.46 8.83 -22.35
CA LYS A 16 -7.63 9.93 -21.84
C LYS A 16 -6.40 10.10 -22.73
N LYS A 17 -5.91 11.34 -22.81
CA LYS A 17 -4.58 11.60 -23.37
C LYS A 17 -3.53 10.87 -22.53
N VAL A 18 -2.38 10.58 -23.11
CA VAL A 18 -1.25 9.96 -22.41
C VAL A 18 0.04 10.66 -22.80
N PHE A 19 1.01 10.59 -21.91
CA PHE A 19 2.39 11.03 -22.14
C PHE A 19 3.17 9.93 -22.88
N VAL A 20 3.14 8.71 -22.34
CA VAL A 20 3.71 7.49 -22.95
C VAL A 20 2.79 6.29 -22.68
N ASP A 21 2.88 5.27 -23.54
CA ASP A 21 2.24 3.96 -23.36
C ASP A 21 3.00 2.88 -24.16
N GLY A 22 2.46 1.65 -24.23
CA GLY A 22 3.08 0.51 -24.92
C GLY A 22 3.29 0.65 -26.45
N ARG A 23 2.82 1.71 -27.10
CA ARG A 23 3.03 2.02 -28.52
C ARG A 23 4.38 2.69 -28.76
N ASN A 24 5.46 1.99 -28.43
CA ASN A 24 6.83 2.50 -28.39
C ASN A 24 7.33 3.21 -29.65
N ILE A 25 6.80 2.86 -30.84
CA ILE A 25 7.22 3.42 -32.13
C ILE A 25 6.71 4.86 -32.32
N ASP A 26 5.61 5.23 -31.68
CA ASP A 26 4.91 6.51 -31.96
C ASP A 26 5.58 7.72 -31.28
N TYR A 27 6.39 7.50 -30.24
CA TYR A 27 6.93 8.56 -29.36
C TYR A 27 8.38 8.95 -29.66
N GLY A 28 9.11 8.10 -30.38
CA GLY A 28 10.56 8.22 -30.54
C GLY A 28 11.34 7.66 -29.35
N PHE A 29 12.54 7.15 -29.63
CA PHE A 29 13.36 6.44 -28.65
C PHE A 29 13.75 7.30 -27.44
N ASP A 30 14.12 8.57 -27.67
CA ASP A 30 14.61 9.44 -26.60
C ASP A 30 13.53 9.82 -25.60
N VAL A 31 12.31 10.13 -26.06
CA VAL A 31 11.17 10.47 -25.18
C VAL A 31 10.81 9.27 -24.32
N LEU A 32 10.74 8.06 -24.91
CA LEU A 32 10.43 6.84 -24.18
C LEU A 32 11.52 6.52 -23.14
N LYS A 33 12.78 6.61 -23.53
CA LYS A 33 13.93 6.40 -22.64
C LYS A 33 13.91 7.38 -21.47
N ASP A 34 13.73 8.67 -21.73
CA ASP A 34 13.68 9.69 -20.70
C ASP A 34 12.47 9.48 -19.78
N ALA A 35 11.30 9.10 -20.31
CA ALA A 35 10.12 8.80 -19.50
C ALA A 35 10.31 7.59 -18.57
N LEU A 36 11.06 6.57 -19.00
CA LEU A 36 11.42 5.42 -18.17
C LEU A 36 12.43 5.79 -17.09
N LEU A 37 13.45 6.60 -17.43
CA LEU A 37 14.48 7.04 -16.46
C LEU A 37 13.94 8.05 -15.44
N ALA A 38 12.95 8.86 -15.82
CA ALA A 38 12.29 9.82 -14.94
C ALA A 38 11.61 9.19 -13.70
N ARG A 39 11.44 7.86 -13.68
CA ARG A 39 10.96 7.10 -12.51
C ARG A 39 11.92 7.21 -11.33
N GLU A 40 13.22 7.22 -11.58
CA GLU A 40 14.25 7.22 -10.55
C GLU A 40 15.11 8.49 -10.56
N ASP A 41 15.15 9.21 -11.68
CA ASP A 41 15.95 10.41 -11.85
C ASP A 41 15.08 11.70 -11.82
N PRO A 42 15.12 12.48 -10.72
CA PRO A 42 14.36 13.72 -10.61
C PRO A 42 14.81 14.78 -11.63
N ALA A 43 16.08 14.80 -12.06
CA ALA A 43 16.55 15.78 -13.04
C ALA A 43 15.93 15.51 -14.42
N ILE A 44 15.81 14.24 -14.81
CA ILE A 44 15.12 13.86 -16.04
C ILE A 44 13.63 14.16 -15.94
N PHE A 45 12.99 13.88 -14.81
CA PHE A 45 11.59 14.25 -14.59
C PHE A 45 11.36 15.76 -14.74
N ARG A 46 12.22 16.60 -14.15
CA ARG A 46 12.14 18.07 -14.28
C ARG A 46 12.37 18.55 -15.71
N LYS A 47 13.33 17.97 -16.43
CA LYS A 47 13.52 18.26 -17.86
C LYS A 47 12.23 18.01 -18.65
N LEU A 48 11.59 16.86 -18.44
CA LEU A 48 10.32 16.54 -19.11
C LEU A 48 9.18 17.47 -18.65
N GLU A 49 9.17 17.86 -17.37
CA GLU A 49 8.19 18.81 -16.83
C GLU A 49 8.28 20.16 -17.54
N GLU A 50 9.49 20.69 -17.71
CA GLU A 50 9.74 21.97 -18.37
C GLU A 50 9.44 21.90 -19.88
N GLU A 51 9.81 20.81 -20.53
CA GLU A 51 9.63 20.63 -21.98
C GLU A 51 8.15 20.47 -22.37
N TYR A 52 7.37 19.75 -21.55
CA TYR A 52 5.99 19.39 -21.86
C TYR A 52 4.93 20.11 -21.01
N ASP A 53 5.35 20.98 -20.09
CA ASP A 53 4.51 21.79 -19.20
C ASP A 53 3.39 21.00 -18.52
N PHE A 54 3.72 19.82 -17.99
CA PHE A 54 2.73 19.01 -17.30
C PHE A 54 2.54 19.47 -15.84
N THR A 55 1.28 19.47 -15.39
CA THR A 55 0.89 19.96 -14.05
C THR A 55 0.33 18.88 -13.14
N TYR A 56 0.23 17.63 -13.64
CA TYR A 56 -0.18 16.47 -12.87
C TYR A 56 0.50 15.20 -13.40
N ALA A 57 0.75 14.25 -12.50
CA ALA A 57 1.43 12.98 -12.77
C ALA A 57 0.56 11.80 -12.28
N VAL A 58 0.37 10.80 -13.15
CA VAL A 58 -0.35 9.55 -12.82
C VAL A 58 0.65 8.40 -12.81
N ILE A 59 0.91 7.87 -11.63
CA ILE A 59 1.96 6.87 -11.42
C ILE A 59 1.29 5.53 -11.13
N GLU A 60 1.55 4.52 -11.95
CA GLU A 60 1.36 3.12 -11.59
C GLU A 60 2.66 2.56 -11.01
N TYR A 61 2.54 1.83 -9.90
CA TYR A 61 3.65 1.13 -9.24
C TYR A 61 3.78 -0.28 -9.78
N GLU A 62 5.02 -0.75 -9.88
CA GLU A 62 5.26 -2.18 -10.02
C GLU A 62 5.03 -2.89 -8.68
N SER A 63 4.74 -4.20 -8.74
CA SER A 63 4.53 -5.02 -7.55
C SER A 63 5.72 -4.89 -6.60
N LEU A 64 5.45 -4.83 -5.29
CA LEU A 64 6.50 -4.83 -4.26
C LEU A 64 7.43 -6.05 -4.35
N ASP A 65 6.96 -7.14 -4.97
CA ASP A 65 7.76 -8.35 -5.23
C ASP A 65 8.91 -8.11 -6.23
N ASP A 66 8.77 -7.11 -7.12
CA ASP A 66 9.75 -6.79 -8.17
C ASP A 66 10.71 -5.66 -7.75
N GLN A 67 10.37 -4.91 -6.68
CA GLN A 67 11.14 -3.75 -6.22
C GLN A 67 12.14 -4.21 -5.13
N GLN A 68 13.42 -4.34 -5.50
CA GLN A 68 14.49 -4.66 -4.55
C GLN A 68 14.55 -3.61 -3.41
N GLU A 69 15.15 -4.00 -2.27
CA GLU A 69 15.44 -3.10 -1.15
C GLU A 69 16.24 -1.85 -1.61
N GLY A 70 15.57 -0.77 -1.98
CA GLY A 70 16.30 0.49 -2.25
C GLY A 70 15.47 1.63 -2.80
N SER A 71 14.98 1.54 -4.03
CA SER A 71 14.21 2.59 -4.68
C SER A 71 12.73 2.19 -4.73
N PHE A 72 11.87 3.15 -4.41
CA PHE A 72 10.47 3.12 -4.81
C PHE A 72 10.34 4.14 -5.93
N ASP A 73 9.78 3.74 -7.07
CA ASP A 73 9.63 4.64 -8.22
C ASP A 73 8.95 5.94 -7.81
N PHE A 74 9.49 7.05 -8.29
CA PHE A 74 9.00 8.40 -8.04
C PHE A 74 9.02 8.83 -6.57
N SER A 75 9.73 8.12 -5.68
CA SER A 75 9.85 8.51 -4.26
C SER A 75 10.43 9.92 -4.03
N PHE A 76 11.13 10.50 -5.01
CA PHE A 76 11.55 11.89 -4.95
C PHE A 76 10.36 12.87 -4.90
N LEU A 77 9.20 12.54 -5.49
CA LEU A 77 8.00 13.39 -5.46
C LEU A 77 7.45 13.54 -4.04
N ASP A 78 7.66 12.54 -3.17
CA ASP A 78 7.23 12.61 -1.77
C ASP A 78 7.98 13.69 -0.97
N GLN A 79 9.18 14.06 -1.42
CA GLN A 79 10.02 15.09 -0.80
C GLN A 79 9.95 16.43 -1.55
N ASP A 80 9.23 16.47 -2.67
CA ASP A 80 9.18 17.63 -3.55
C ASP A 80 8.07 18.59 -3.11
N PRO A 81 8.40 19.78 -2.56
CA PRO A 81 7.39 20.70 -2.07
C PRO A 81 6.54 21.32 -3.18
N THR A 82 6.95 21.19 -4.45
CA THR A 82 6.19 21.71 -5.60
C THR A 82 5.10 20.74 -6.05
N TRP A 83 5.05 19.54 -5.51
CA TRP A 83 4.06 18.51 -5.81
C TRP A 83 3.27 18.12 -4.55
N ALA A 84 2.05 17.62 -4.75
CA ALA A 84 1.15 17.18 -3.70
C ALA A 84 0.53 15.83 -4.10
N LEU A 85 0.58 14.86 -3.19
CA LEU A 85 -0.07 13.57 -3.38
C LEU A 85 -1.56 13.73 -3.09
N VAL A 86 -2.41 13.56 -4.09
CA VAL A 86 -3.87 13.75 -3.93
C VAL A 86 -4.68 12.46 -4.01
N TYR A 87 -4.09 11.40 -4.55
CA TYR A 87 -4.69 10.08 -4.65
C TYR A 87 -3.63 9.00 -4.44
N LEU A 88 -3.99 7.94 -3.73
CA LEU A 88 -3.16 6.76 -3.51
C LEU A 88 -4.05 5.54 -3.34
N ASN A 89 -3.70 4.43 -3.98
CA ASN A 89 -4.29 3.12 -3.74
C ASN A 89 -3.23 2.01 -3.77
N ASP A 90 -3.65 0.74 -3.83
CA ASP A 90 -2.75 -0.42 -3.88
C ASP A 90 -1.82 -0.46 -5.12
N TRP A 91 -2.10 0.30 -6.18
CA TRP A 91 -1.46 0.20 -7.50
C TRP A 91 -0.99 1.53 -8.08
N SER A 92 -1.53 2.66 -7.63
CA SER A 92 -1.26 3.95 -8.25
C SER A 92 -1.30 5.13 -7.29
N ALA A 93 -0.64 6.21 -7.70
CA ALA A 93 -0.82 7.55 -7.16
C ALA A 93 -1.13 8.58 -8.23
N VAL A 94 -1.72 9.68 -7.78
CA VAL A 94 -1.80 10.92 -8.55
C VAL A 94 -1.17 12.04 -7.75
N TYR A 95 -0.23 12.73 -8.38
CA TYR A 95 0.39 13.94 -7.87
C TYR A 95 -0.09 15.16 -8.67
N LEU A 96 -0.33 16.27 -7.99
CA LEU A 96 -0.62 17.57 -8.60
C LEU A 96 0.48 18.55 -8.28
N LYS A 97 0.89 19.35 -9.27
CA LYS A 97 1.79 20.48 -9.06
C LYS A 97 1.06 21.55 -8.25
N ARG A 98 1.74 22.17 -7.27
CA ARG A 98 1.22 23.24 -6.42
C ARG A 98 1.19 24.57 -7.18
N ILE A 99 0.20 24.69 -8.05
CA ILE A 99 -0.12 25.91 -8.82
C ILE A 99 -1.57 26.35 -8.51
N PRO A 100 -1.92 27.64 -8.68
CA PRO A 100 -3.25 28.16 -8.35
C PRO A 100 -4.42 27.33 -8.90
N GLU A 101 -4.26 26.78 -10.10
CA GLU A 101 -5.26 25.96 -10.80
C GLU A 101 -5.56 24.64 -10.06
N ASN A 102 -4.56 24.04 -9.42
CA ASN A 102 -4.68 22.77 -8.71
C ASN A 102 -5.00 22.94 -7.22
N MET A 103 -4.79 24.13 -6.65
CA MET A 103 -4.93 24.38 -5.21
C MET A 103 -6.29 23.98 -4.62
N PRO A 104 -7.44 24.15 -5.29
CA PRO A 104 -8.72 23.68 -4.76
C PRO A 104 -8.73 22.17 -4.49
N ILE A 105 -8.22 21.38 -5.43
CA ILE A 105 -8.15 19.91 -5.32
C ILE A 105 -7.13 19.50 -4.28
N ILE A 106 -5.96 20.15 -4.28
CA ILE A 106 -4.90 19.88 -3.30
C ILE A 106 -5.40 20.15 -1.88
N THR A 107 -6.07 21.28 -1.64
CA THR A 107 -6.57 21.63 -0.30
C THR A 107 -7.53 20.57 0.26
N GLU A 108 -8.31 19.92 -0.60
CA GLU A 108 -9.27 18.89 -0.19
C GLU A 108 -8.65 17.50 -0.06
N HIS A 109 -7.63 17.18 -0.88
CA HIS A 109 -7.18 15.80 -1.07
C HIS A 109 -5.69 15.55 -0.77
N ASP A 110 -4.91 16.54 -0.36
CA ASP A 110 -3.49 16.36 -0.02
C ASP A 110 -3.33 15.30 1.09
N TYR A 111 -2.39 14.38 0.87
CA TYR A 111 -1.90 13.45 1.88
C TYR A 111 -0.60 14.00 2.43
N THR A 112 -0.62 14.38 3.71
CA THR A 112 0.51 15.04 4.37
C THR A 112 1.33 14.09 5.24
N LEU A 113 0.74 12.96 5.63
CA LEU A 113 1.41 11.93 6.43
C LEU A 113 1.55 10.60 5.70
N ILE A 114 0.69 10.33 4.72
CA ILE A 114 0.77 9.14 3.88
C ILE A 114 1.65 9.44 2.67
N THR A 115 2.68 8.61 2.47
CA THR A 115 3.44 8.52 1.21
C THR A 115 3.43 7.09 0.70
N PRO A 116 3.59 6.86 -0.62
CA PRO A 116 3.41 5.55 -1.21
C PRO A 116 4.37 4.48 -0.67
N ALA A 117 5.66 4.80 -0.52
CA ALA A 117 6.66 3.82 -0.11
C ALA A 117 6.36 3.18 1.27
N PRO A 118 6.19 3.93 2.37
CA PRO A 118 5.86 3.34 3.67
C PRO A 118 4.44 2.77 3.71
N PHE A 119 3.49 3.31 2.93
CA PHE A 119 2.15 2.77 2.82
C PHE A 119 2.16 1.36 2.22
N LEU A 120 2.79 1.19 1.06
CA LEU A 120 2.83 -0.09 0.34
C LEU A 120 3.71 -1.11 1.06
N ARG A 121 4.84 -0.69 1.66
CA ARG A 121 5.68 -1.58 2.50
C ARG A 121 5.03 -1.95 3.83
N GLY A 122 3.90 -1.34 4.19
CA GLY A 122 3.20 -1.61 5.44
C GLY A 122 3.92 -1.10 6.69
N THR A 123 4.89 -0.18 6.53
CA THR A 123 5.71 0.41 7.61
C THR A 123 5.22 1.79 8.04
N LEU A 124 4.15 2.31 7.43
CA LEU A 124 3.56 3.62 7.71
C LEU A 124 3.27 3.90 9.20
N LEU A 125 3.01 2.85 9.98
CA LEU A 125 2.65 2.98 11.40
C LEU A 125 3.84 2.81 12.36
N ASP A 126 5.01 2.36 11.90
CA ASP A 126 6.10 1.89 12.78
C ASP A 126 6.68 3.00 13.67
N ASN A 127 6.67 4.25 13.20
CA ASN A 127 7.22 5.40 13.93
C ASN A 127 6.20 6.56 14.04
N LEU A 128 4.90 6.25 14.06
CA LEU A 128 3.87 7.26 14.15
C LEU A 128 3.90 7.98 15.50
N ALA A 129 4.20 9.28 15.49
CA ALA A 129 4.16 10.11 16.69
C ALA A 129 2.74 10.18 17.26
N ALA A 130 2.60 10.08 18.59
CA ALA A 130 1.31 10.10 19.28
C ALA A 130 0.44 11.32 18.91
N GLY A 131 1.06 12.50 18.74
CA GLY A 131 0.36 13.72 18.33
C GLY A 131 -0.17 13.73 16.89
N ARG A 132 0.20 12.76 16.06
CA ARG A 132 -0.21 12.65 14.65
C ARG A 132 -1.23 11.55 14.39
N VAL A 133 -1.59 10.77 15.41
CA VAL A 133 -2.51 9.62 15.30
C VAL A 133 -3.85 10.00 14.67
N GLN A 134 -4.47 11.11 15.10
CA GLN A 134 -5.77 11.49 14.58
C GLN A 134 -5.70 11.96 13.12
N GLN A 135 -4.62 12.63 12.72
CA GLN A 135 -4.42 13.10 11.36
C GLN A 135 -4.21 11.93 10.39
N ILE A 136 -3.34 10.97 10.72
CA ILE A 136 -3.12 9.79 9.87
C ILE A 136 -4.38 8.92 9.79
N ARG A 137 -5.16 8.85 10.88
CA ARG A 137 -6.44 8.13 10.89
C ARG A 137 -7.43 8.75 9.89
N THR A 138 -7.53 10.07 9.86
CA THR A 138 -8.38 10.79 8.89
C THR A 138 -7.91 10.56 7.45
N GLU A 139 -6.60 10.66 7.18
CA GLU A 139 -6.04 10.40 5.85
C GLU A 139 -6.29 8.95 5.41
N LEU A 140 -6.07 7.96 6.29
CA LEU A 140 -6.32 6.55 5.99
C LEU A 140 -7.79 6.23 5.74
N ALA A 141 -8.71 6.87 6.49
CA ALA A 141 -10.15 6.73 6.26
C ALA A 141 -10.53 7.25 4.87
N ARG A 142 -10.05 8.45 4.51
CA ARG A 142 -10.27 9.03 3.16
C ARG A 142 -9.71 8.13 2.06
N LEU A 143 -8.50 7.58 2.26
CA LEU A 143 -7.88 6.65 1.32
C LEU A 143 -8.73 5.38 1.15
N ALA A 144 -9.17 4.78 2.25
CA ALA A 144 -9.97 3.56 2.24
C ALA A 144 -11.38 3.74 1.63
N ASP A 145 -11.94 4.95 1.70
CA ASP A 145 -13.24 5.28 1.11
C ASP A 145 -13.13 5.66 -0.37
N ALA A 146 -12.02 6.27 -0.79
CA ALA A 146 -11.75 6.60 -2.19
C ALA A 146 -11.46 5.35 -3.06
N ASP A 147 -10.95 4.28 -2.45
CA ASP A 147 -10.62 3.04 -3.16
C ASP A 147 -11.62 1.91 -2.87
N THR A 148 -12.39 1.55 -3.90
CA THR A 148 -13.42 0.51 -3.81
C THR A 148 -12.86 -0.91 -3.96
N GLN A 149 -11.63 -1.09 -4.45
CA GLN A 149 -11.07 -2.40 -4.79
C GLN A 149 -9.79 -2.76 -4.04
N GLY A 150 -8.94 -1.78 -3.72
CA GLY A 150 -7.74 -2.05 -2.95
C GLY A 150 -8.03 -2.38 -1.50
N ILE A 151 -7.02 -2.92 -0.86
CA ILE A 151 -7.11 -3.53 0.46
C ILE A 151 -6.12 -2.93 1.44
N GLN A 152 -5.03 -2.30 0.97
CA GLN A 152 -3.96 -1.82 1.85
C GLN A 152 -4.42 -0.66 2.74
N GLY A 153 -5.28 0.23 2.22
CA GLY A 153 -5.88 1.31 3.01
C GLY A 153 -6.69 0.79 4.18
N LEU A 154 -7.58 -0.18 3.91
CA LEU A 154 -8.41 -0.82 4.94
C LEU A 154 -7.59 -1.65 5.92
N ILE A 155 -6.60 -2.40 5.44
CA ILE A 155 -5.68 -3.19 6.29
C ILE A 155 -4.92 -2.27 7.24
N THR A 156 -4.37 -1.17 6.72
CA THR A 156 -3.55 -0.23 7.50
C THR A 156 -4.41 0.52 8.52
N LEU A 157 -5.61 0.97 8.12
CA LEU A 157 -6.57 1.56 9.06
C LEU A 157 -6.99 0.56 10.14
N ALA A 158 -7.25 -0.71 9.79
CA ALA A 158 -7.61 -1.73 10.78
C ALA A 158 -6.48 -2.00 11.78
N LYS A 159 -5.22 -2.03 11.32
CA LYS A 159 -4.04 -2.13 12.20
C LYS A 159 -3.96 -0.94 13.17
N LEU A 160 -4.21 0.28 12.67
CA LEU A 160 -4.26 1.48 13.50
C LEU A 160 -5.38 1.42 14.53
N GLU A 161 -6.61 1.11 14.13
CA GLU A 161 -7.76 0.99 15.03
C GLU A 161 -7.53 -0.09 16.10
N ARG A 162 -6.92 -1.22 15.74
CA ARG A 162 -6.50 -2.25 16.69
C ARG A 162 -5.52 -1.68 17.72
N ASN A 163 -4.49 -0.95 17.27
CA ASN A 163 -3.50 -0.33 18.17
C ASN A 163 -4.14 0.72 19.11
N LEU A 164 -5.23 1.36 18.68
CA LEU A 164 -6.03 2.29 19.50
C LEU A 164 -7.02 1.59 20.42
N GLY A 165 -7.15 0.26 20.36
CA GLY A 165 -8.12 -0.52 21.14
C GLY A 165 -9.54 -0.50 20.56
N ASN A 166 -9.76 0.08 19.39
CA ASN A 166 -11.05 0.11 18.69
C ASN A 166 -11.28 -1.20 17.91
N LEU A 167 -11.33 -2.32 18.66
CA LEU A 167 -11.28 -3.67 18.10
C LEU A 167 -12.50 -3.99 17.21
N ASP A 168 -13.68 -3.45 17.53
CA ASP A 168 -14.89 -3.65 16.72
C ASP A 168 -14.75 -2.98 15.35
N THR A 169 -14.27 -1.72 15.32
CA THR A 169 -13.99 -1.00 14.08
C THR A 169 -12.94 -1.73 13.24
N ALA A 170 -11.85 -2.20 13.87
CA ALA A 170 -10.83 -2.99 13.19
C ALA A 170 -11.43 -4.26 12.56
N HIS A 171 -12.33 -4.95 13.26
CA HIS A 171 -13.00 -6.15 12.77
C HIS A 171 -13.93 -5.86 11.58
N THR A 172 -14.70 -4.77 11.63
CA THR A 172 -15.55 -4.32 10.51
C THR A 172 -14.71 -4.03 9.26
N LEU A 173 -13.59 -3.31 9.42
CA LEU A 173 -12.68 -2.98 8.31
C LEU A 173 -12.09 -4.24 7.66
N ILE A 174 -11.60 -5.19 8.47
CA ILE A 174 -11.06 -6.45 7.95
C ILE A 174 -12.15 -7.33 7.30
N SER A 175 -13.38 -7.26 7.79
CA SER A 175 -14.51 -7.95 7.14
C SER A 175 -14.79 -7.40 5.74
N ARG A 176 -14.70 -6.07 5.54
CA ARG A 176 -14.77 -5.44 4.21
C ARG A 176 -13.65 -5.96 3.30
N VAL A 177 -12.42 -6.08 3.81
CA VAL A 177 -11.27 -6.59 3.04
C VAL A 177 -11.51 -8.02 2.57
N LYS A 178 -11.97 -8.92 3.45
CA LYS A 178 -12.27 -10.31 3.07
C LYS A 178 -13.41 -10.41 2.07
N GLY A 179 -14.37 -9.49 2.11
CA GLY A 179 -15.42 -9.37 1.09
C GLY A 179 -14.85 -9.01 -0.29
N ARG A 180 -13.82 -8.15 -0.35
CA ARG A 180 -13.14 -7.76 -1.59
C ARG A 180 -12.21 -8.84 -2.13
N LYS A 181 -11.33 -9.39 -1.27
CA LYS A 181 -10.29 -10.36 -1.64
C LYS A 181 -10.28 -11.55 -0.66
N PRO A 182 -11.24 -12.50 -0.77
CA PRO A 182 -11.37 -13.60 0.20
C PRO A 182 -10.20 -14.59 0.22
N TYR A 183 -9.40 -14.61 -0.85
CA TYR A 183 -8.23 -15.48 -1.02
C TYR A 183 -6.91 -14.81 -0.62
N ALA A 184 -6.92 -13.50 -0.33
CA ALA A 184 -5.75 -12.80 0.22
C ALA A 184 -5.49 -13.28 1.65
N TYR A 185 -4.23 -13.49 2.02
CA TYR A 185 -3.88 -14.03 3.34
C TYR A 185 -3.76 -12.92 4.40
N GLU A 186 -3.34 -11.73 3.98
CA GLU A 186 -3.12 -10.53 4.76
C GLU A 186 -4.30 -10.15 5.68
N PRO A 187 -5.57 -10.13 5.22
CA PRO A 187 -6.69 -9.85 6.12
C PRO A 187 -6.86 -10.88 7.25
N TYR A 188 -6.47 -12.13 7.04
CA TYR A 188 -6.53 -13.16 8.09
C TYR A 188 -5.39 -13.01 9.10
N GLU A 189 -4.21 -12.55 8.68
CA GLU A 189 -3.15 -12.19 9.62
C GLU A 189 -3.57 -11.05 10.55
N VAL A 190 -4.18 -10.00 9.99
CA VAL A 190 -4.67 -8.88 10.80
C VAL A 190 -5.83 -9.31 11.70
N GLU A 191 -6.76 -10.12 11.21
CA GLU A 191 -7.83 -10.68 12.04
C GLU A 191 -7.28 -11.48 13.22
N ALA A 192 -6.30 -12.36 12.99
CA ALA A 192 -5.70 -13.14 14.07
C ALA A 192 -5.09 -12.24 15.14
N SER A 193 -4.45 -11.15 14.74
CA SER A 193 -3.91 -10.15 15.67
C SER A 193 -5.00 -9.37 16.42
N ILE A 194 -6.13 -9.06 15.78
CA ILE A 194 -7.29 -8.45 16.45
C ILE A 194 -7.86 -9.43 17.49
N LEU A 195 -8.08 -10.69 17.13
CA LEU A 195 -8.56 -11.75 18.03
C LEU A 195 -7.62 -11.97 19.23
N ALA A 196 -6.31 -11.97 18.97
CA ALA A 196 -5.30 -12.05 20.03
C ALA A 196 -5.39 -10.86 21.00
N SER A 197 -5.64 -9.64 20.48
CA SER A 197 -5.84 -8.43 21.31
C SER A 197 -7.11 -8.51 22.17
N GLN A 198 -8.10 -9.33 21.77
CA GLN A 198 -9.30 -9.64 22.54
C GLN A 198 -9.11 -10.80 23.54
N GLY A 199 -7.93 -11.42 23.59
CA GLY A 199 -7.69 -12.63 24.39
C GLY A 199 -8.31 -13.91 23.82
N LYS A 200 -8.80 -13.89 22.58
CA LYS A 200 -9.38 -15.05 21.88
C LYS A 200 -8.29 -15.91 21.25
N TRP A 201 -7.41 -16.47 22.08
CA TRP A 201 -6.18 -17.12 21.65
C TRP A 201 -6.41 -18.30 20.70
N ALA A 202 -7.41 -19.15 20.99
CA ALA A 202 -7.71 -20.31 20.16
C ALA A 202 -8.22 -19.91 18.77
N GLU A 203 -9.10 -18.91 18.69
CA GLU A 203 -9.61 -18.38 17.42
C GLU A 203 -8.50 -17.71 16.62
N ALA A 204 -7.66 -16.89 17.28
CA ALA A 204 -6.49 -16.28 16.65
C ALA A 204 -5.55 -17.33 16.03
N ALA A 205 -5.27 -18.41 16.76
CA ALA A 205 -4.42 -19.49 16.29
C ALA A 205 -5.04 -20.23 15.08
N GLN A 206 -6.34 -20.52 15.12
CA GLN A 206 -7.05 -21.13 13.98
C GLN A 206 -7.03 -20.23 12.74
N THR A 207 -7.17 -18.92 12.92
CA THR A 207 -7.09 -17.96 11.82
C THR A 207 -5.69 -17.92 11.21
N LEU A 208 -4.62 -17.94 12.01
CA LEU A 208 -3.25 -18.07 11.47
C LEU A 208 -3.00 -19.44 10.81
N GLU A 209 -3.61 -20.53 11.26
CA GLU A 209 -3.56 -21.81 10.53
C GLU A 209 -4.17 -21.70 9.12
N LYS A 210 -5.18 -20.83 8.92
CA LYS A 210 -5.72 -20.54 7.58
C LYS A 210 -4.72 -19.76 6.71
N VAL A 211 -4.01 -18.80 7.29
CA VAL A 211 -2.92 -18.08 6.60
C VAL A 211 -1.90 -19.08 6.05
N LEU A 212 -1.45 -20.05 6.85
CA LEU A 212 -0.51 -21.09 6.41
C LEU A 212 -0.99 -21.90 5.20
N LYS A 213 -2.31 -22.10 5.07
CA LYS A 213 -2.90 -22.83 3.94
C LYS A 213 -2.91 -21.95 2.68
N LEU A 214 -3.23 -20.66 2.83
CA LEU A 214 -3.27 -19.69 1.73
C LEU A 214 -1.88 -19.40 1.18
N THR A 215 -0.86 -19.35 2.04
CA THR A 215 0.52 -19.03 1.66
C THR A 215 1.35 -20.24 1.24
N LYS A 216 0.79 -21.46 1.27
CA LYS A 216 1.54 -22.73 1.03
C LYS A 216 2.36 -22.74 -0.27
N TYR A 217 1.87 -22.07 -1.31
CA TYR A 217 2.49 -22.02 -2.64
C TYR A 217 3.04 -20.63 -2.99
N GLN A 218 3.10 -19.74 -2.01
CA GLN A 218 3.64 -18.39 -2.16
C GLN A 218 5.03 -18.32 -1.54
N SER A 219 5.81 -17.33 -1.95
CA SER A 219 7.15 -17.06 -1.40
C SER A 219 7.11 -16.45 0.02
N VAL A 220 5.99 -16.54 0.72
CA VAL A 220 5.78 -16.00 2.06
C VAL A 220 6.23 -17.02 3.10
N LYS A 221 7.16 -16.62 3.98
CA LYS A 221 7.64 -17.50 5.06
C LYS A 221 6.62 -17.54 6.20
N PRO A 222 6.07 -18.73 6.53
CA PRO A 222 5.23 -18.91 7.70
C PRO A 222 5.83 -18.41 9.02
N ASN A 223 5.08 -17.59 9.76
CA ASN A 223 5.47 -17.23 11.13
C ASN A 223 5.06 -18.33 12.13
N TYR A 224 5.79 -19.45 12.12
CA TYR A 224 5.54 -20.57 13.03
C TYR A 224 5.72 -20.20 14.51
N ALA A 225 6.55 -19.19 14.81
CA ALA A 225 6.77 -18.70 16.18
C ALA A 225 5.51 -18.05 16.75
N ALA A 226 4.91 -17.11 16.01
CA ALA A 226 3.66 -16.46 16.41
C ALA A 226 2.52 -17.46 16.57
N LEU A 227 2.39 -18.42 15.65
CA LEU A 227 1.35 -19.45 15.76
C LEU A 227 1.58 -20.40 16.96
N ALA A 228 2.83 -20.71 17.30
CA ALA A 228 3.13 -21.50 18.48
C ALA A 228 2.77 -20.76 19.78
N ASP A 229 3.09 -19.47 19.87
CA ASP A 229 2.74 -18.63 21.04
C ASP A 229 1.22 -18.54 21.24
N LEU A 230 0.46 -18.36 20.16
CA LEU A 230 -1.02 -18.35 20.25
C LEU A 230 -1.59 -19.68 20.73
N TRP A 231 -1.07 -20.82 20.28
CA TRP A 231 -1.53 -22.13 20.75
C TRP A 231 -1.15 -22.40 22.20
N GLU A 232 0.00 -21.91 22.66
CA GLU A 232 0.40 -22.01 24.06
C GLU A 232 -0.51 -21.17 24.97
N ARG A 233 -0.78 -19.90 24.59
CA ARG A 233 -1.76 -19.04 25.29
C ARG A 233 -3.18 -19.60 25.27
N ALA A 234 -3.52 -20.38 24.26
CA ALA A 234 -4.78 -21.12 24.17
C ALA A 234 -4.80 -22.42 25.00
N GLY A 235 -3.72 -22.75 25.71
CA GLY A 235 -3.61 -23.97 26.53
C GLY A 235 -3.35 -25.25 25.73
N ASN A 236 -2.96 -25.16 24.46
CA ASN A 236 -2.69 -26.30 23.58
C ASN A 236 -1.18 -26.50 23.35
N GLU A 237 -0.49 -26.99 24.39
CA GLU A 237 0.96 -27.23 24.36
C GLU A 237 1.38 -28.20 23.25
N SER A 238 0.56 -29.22 22.96
CA SER A 238 0.86 -30.22 21.93
C SER A 238 1.02 -29.57 20.54
N LYS A 239 0.09 -28.69 20.17
CA LYS A 239 0.17 -27.93 18.91
C LYS A 239 1.36 -26.96 18.91
N ALA A 240 1.57 -26.24 20.01
CA ALA A 240 2.69 -25.30 20.15
C ALA A 240 4.05 -26.00 19.96
N GLN A 241 4.28 -27.14 20.63
CA GLN A 241 5.50 -27.93 20.50
C GLN A 241 5.71 -28.45 19.07
N LYS A 242 4.64 -28.91 18.40
CA LYS A 242 4.71 -29.38 17.01
C LYS A 242 5.17 -28.26 16.06
N LEU A 243 4.74 -27.02 16.30
CA LEU A 243 5.11 -25.86 15.50
C LEU A 243 6.55 -25.40 15.79
N ARG A 244 6.97 -25.38 17.06
CA ARG A 244 8.36 -25.10 17.44
C ARG A 244 9.35 -26.04 16.74
N LYS A 245 9.02 -27.33 16.60
CA LYS A 245 9.84 -28.29 15.84
C LYS A 245 9.98 -27.95 14.35
N LYS A 246 9.04 -27.21 13.76
CA LYS A 246 9.12 -26.76 12.36
C LYS A 246 10.02 -25.53 12.19
N MET A 247 10.36 -24.82 13.27
CA MET A 247 11.25 -23.66 13.21
C MET A 247 12.74 -24.04 13.13
N VAL A 248 13.08 -25.26 13.53
CA VAL A 248 14.47 -25.77 13.61
C VAL A 248 14.90 -26.48 12.32
N LYS A 249 13.99 -26.61 11.34
CA LYS A 249 14.24 -27.21 10.03
C LYS A 249 14.21 -26.14 8.95
#